data_AF-A0A847GUP0-F1
#
_entry.id   AF-A0A847GUP0-F1
#
_cell.length_a   1.000
_cell.length_b   1.000
_cell.length_c   1.000
_cell.angle_alpha   90.00
_cell.angle_beta   90.00
_cell.angle_gamma   90.00
#
_symmetry.space_group_name_H-M   'P 1'
#
loop_
_entity.id
_entity.type
_entity.pdbx_description
1 polymer ?
#
loop_
_entity_poly.entity_id
_entity_poly.type
_entity_poly.pdbx_seq_one_letter_code
_entity_poly.pdbx_strand_id
1 'polypeptide(L)'
;MMLIVYWVALCLGTHLPDRMAVAVTPPVSDKLLHLAAYAGLGFLLALLAARLGWRGWRTYAAALLILGVYATLDELAQIPVPGRRAELADWVADLLGVATGLGLHWLAVSVAALCGRGRAEK
;
A
#
# COMPACT_ATOMS: atom_id res chain seq x y z
N MET A 1 5.18 6.45 -13.15
CA MET A 1 6.36 5.54 -13.15
C MET A 1 6.59 4.89 -11.79
N MET A 2 6.82 5.66 -10.71
CA MET A 2 7.13 5.09 -9.38
C MET A 2 6.08 4.12 -8.84
N LEU A 3 4.78 4.44 -8.96
CA LEU A 3 3.70 3.53 -8.54
C LEU A 3 3.75 2.19 -9.26
N ILE A 4 3.97 2.20 -10.58
CA ILE A 4 3.98 0.97 -11.40
C ILE A 4 5.18 0.11 -11.02
N VAL A 5 6.37 0.71 -10.91
CA VAL A 5 7.60 0.00 -10.51
C VAL A 5 7.42 -0.62 -9.12
N TYR A 6 6.86 0.14 -8.19
CA TYR A 6 6.60 -0.34 -6.83
C TYR A 6 5.58 -1.48 -6.81
N TRP A 7 4.47 -1.33 -7.55
CA TRP A 7 3.44 -2.35 -7.66
C TRP A 7 3.96 -3.65 -8.26
N VAL A 8 4.75 -3.57 -9.33
CA VAL A 8 5.41 -4.75 -9.93
C VAL A 8 6.35 -5.41 -8.92
N ALA A 9 7.16 -4.63 -8.20
CA ALA A 9 8.04 -5.17 -7.17
C ALA A 9 7.28 -5.88 -6.04
N LEU A 10 6.17 -5.30 -5.59
CA LEU A 10 5.28 -5.90 -4.58
C LEU A 10 4.67 -7.21 -5.09
N CYS A 11 4.08 -7.20 -6.29
CA CYS A 11 3.47 -8.37 -6.91
C CYS A 11 4.48 -9.52 -7.09
N LEU A 12 5.69 -9.22 -7.56
CA LEU A 12 6.76 -10.22 -7.64
C LEU A 12 7.14 -10.74 -6.24
N GLY A 13 7.23 -9.84 -5.26
CA GLY A 13 7.50 -10.13 -3.85
C GLY A 13 6.54 -11.16 -3.26
N THR A 14 5.23 -10.93 -3.42
CA THR A 14 4.18 -11.77 -2.83
C THR A 14 4.04 -13.13 -3.51
N HIS A 15 4.50 -13.26 -4.76
CA HIS A 15 4.44 -14.48 -5.56
C HIS A 15 5.78 -15.25 -5.65
N LEU A 16 6.79 -14.84 -4.87
CA LEU A 16 8.00 -15.64 -4.71
C LEU A 16 7.67 -16.91 -3.91
N PRO A 17 8.11 -18.10 -4.35
CA PRO A 17 8.01 -19.31 -3.53
C PRO A 17 8.71 -19.12 -2.19
N ASP A 18 8.15 -19.68 -1.10
CA ASP A 18 8.65 -19.48 0.28
C ASP A 18 10.16 -19.68 0.44
N ARG A 19 10.69 -20.76 -0.16
CA ARG A 19 12.13 -21.08 -0.13
C ARG A 19 13.02 -19.97 -0.71
N MET A 20 12.49 -19.21 -1.67
CA MET A 20 13.19 -18.08 -2.30
C MET A 20 12.93 -16.80 -1.52
N ALA A 21 11.70 -16.60 -1.02
CA ALA A 21 11.33 -15.45 -0.21
C ALA A 21 12.24 -15.34 1.02
N VAL A 22 12.40 -16.42 1.79
CA VAL A 22 13.25 -16.47 2.99
C VAL A 22 14.72 -16.08 2.71
N ALA A 23 15.21 -16.31 1.48
CA ALA A 23 16.58 -15.96 1.10
C ALA A 23 16.77 -14.48 0.73
N VAL A 24 15.70 -13.79 0.33
CA VAL A 24 15.78 -12.42 -0.22
C VAL A 24 15.06 -11.37 0.63
N THR A 25 14.18 -11.79 1.54
CA THR A 25 13.48 -10.88 2.45
C THR A 25 14.27 -10.64 3.73
N PRO A 26 14.23 -9.42 4.29
CA PRO A 26 14.85 -9.15 5.59
C PRO A 26 14.21 -10.01 6.71
N PRO A 27 14.93 -10.27 7.81
CA PRO A 27 14.46 -11.10 8.92
C PRO A 27 13.48 -10.35 9.83
N VAL A 28 12.38 -9.88 9.25
CA VAL A 28 11.27 -9.22 9.94
C VAL A 28 10.01 -10.08 9.81
N SER A 29 8.99 -9.75 10.60
CA SER A 29 7.69 -10.41 10.47
C SER A 29 7.13 -10.24 9.06
N ASP A 30 6.73 -11.33 8.44
CA ASP A 30 6.01 -11.38 7.16
C ASP A 30 4.80 -10.43 7.17
N LYS A 31 4.07 -10.37 8.28
CA LYS A 31 2.89 -9.50 8.45
C LYS A 31 3.28 -8.02 8.46
N LEU A 32 4.48 -7.70 8.96
CA LEU A 32 5.02 -6.34 8.90
C LEU A 32 5.47 -5.97 7.48
N LEU A 33 5.97 -6.94 6.69
CA LEU A 33 6.28 -6.73 5.28
C LEU A 33 5.01 -6.44 4.48
N HIS A 34 3.96 -7.22 4.68
CA HIS A 34 2.64 -7.00 4.08
C HIS A 34 2.10 -5.60 4.41
N LEU A 35 2.07 -5.23 5.70
CA LEU A 35 1.65 -3.91 6.15
C LEU A 35 2.48 -2.79 5.49
N ALA A 36 3.82 -2.90 5.50
CA ALA A 36 4.69 -1.88 4.94
C ALA A 36 4.56 -1.77 3.41
N ALA A 37 4.43 -2.89 2.72
CA ALA A 37 4.27 -2.97 1.28
C ALA A 37 2.97 -2.29 0.83
N TYR A 38 1.84 -2.64 1.47
CA TYR A 38 0.56 -2.04 1.13
C TYR A 38 0.42 -0.59 1.62
N ALA A 39 1.14 -0.18 2.68
CA ALA A 39 1.26 1.22 3.05
C ALA A 39 1.99 2.06 1.99
N GLY A 40 3.09 1.54 1.44
CA GLY A 40 3.75 2.19 0.30
C GLY A 40 2.84 2.28 -0.93
N LEU A 41 2.13 1.20 -1.25
CA LEU A 41 1.21 1.17 -2.38
C LEU A 41 0.05 2.18 -2.21
N GLY A 42 -0.58 2.21 -1.04
CA GLY A 42 -1.64 3.16 -0.69
C GLY A 42 -1.17 4.61 -0.77
N PHE A 43 -0.01 4.92 -0.19
CA PHE A 43 0.57 6.26 -0.25
C PHE A 43 0.85 6.71 -1.69
N LEU A 44 1.48 5.85 -2.49
CA LEU A 44 1.81 6.17 -3.89
C LEU A 44 0.56 6.33 -4.76
N LEU A 45 -0.49 5.54 -4.52
CA LEU A 45 -1.75 5.69 -5.23
C LEU A 45 -2.44 7.01 -4.87
N ALA A 46 -2.47 7.37 -3.58
CA ALA A 46 -3.01 8.67 -3.15
C ALA A 46 -2.20 9.85 -3.71
N LEU A 47 -0.87 9.72 -3.78
CA LEU A 47 0.01 10.70 -4.39
C LEU A 47 -0.28 10.87 -5.89
N LEU A 48 -0.53 9.77 -6.61
CA LEU A 48 -0.95 9.83 -8.01
C LEU A 48 -2.30 10.51 -8.16
N ALA A 49 -3.29 10.12 -7.35
CA ALA A 49 -4.63 10.72 -7.38
C ALA A 49 -4.57 12.24 -7.15
N ALA A 50 -3.78 12.68 -6.17
CA ALA A 50 -3.56 14.10 -5.91
C ALA A 50 -2.92 14.84 -7.10
N ARG A 51 -1.95 14.22 -7.80
CA ARG A 51 -1.35 14.77 -9.03
C ARG A 51 -2.33 14.86 -10.20
N LEU A 52 -3.28 13.93 -10.28
CA LEU A 52 -4.37 13.96 -11.25
C LEU A 52 -5.50 14.95 -10.86
N GLY A 53 -5.34 15.67 -9.75
CA GLY A 53 -6.31 16.65 -9.26
C GLY A 53 -7.46 16.06 -8.46
N TRP A 54 -7.47 14.74 -8.23
CA TRP A 54 -8.51 14.08 -7.44
C TRP A 54 -8.28 14.35 -5.95
N ARG A 55 -9.35 14.79 -5.27
CA ARG A 55 -9.29 15.31 -3.90
C ARG A 55 -10.50 14.87 -3.08
N GLY A 56 -10.41 15.09 -1.77
CA GLY A 56 -11.48 14.82 -0.83
C GLY A 56 -11.63 13.35 -0.44
N TRP A 57 -12.49 13.10 0.55
CA TRP A 57 -12.65 11.78 1.18
C TRP A 57 -13.05 10.67 0.21
N ARG A 58 -13.82 10.98 -0.85
CA ARG A 58 -14.22 10.02 -1.88
C ARG A 58 -13.02 9.41 -2.62
N THR A 59 -11.96 10.19 -2.83
CA THR A 59 -10.72 9.70 -3.46
C THR A 59 -10.05 8.66 -2.58
N TYR A 60 -9.97 8.91 -1.27
CA TYR A 60 -9.41 7.95 -0.31
C TYR A 60 -10.27 6.70 -0.16
N ALA A 61 -11.60 6.84 -0.14
CA ALA A 61 -12.52 5.70 -0.09
C ALA A 61 -12.40 4.82 -1.36
N ALA A 62 -12.32 5.43 -2.54
CA ALA A 62 -12.11 4.71 -3.78
C ALA A 62 -10.74 4.00 -3.80
N ALA A 63 -9.68 4.66 -3.35
CA ALA A 63 -8.35 4.04 -3.24
C ALA A 63 -8.34 2.86 -2.28
N LEU A 64 -8.99 2.98 -1.12
CA LEU A 64 -9.13 1.89 -0.14
C LEU A 64 -9.89 0.70 -0.75
N LEU A 65 -10.99 0.95 -1.47
CA LEU A 65 -11.76 -0.10 -2.13
C LEU A 65 -10.94 -0.80 -3.23
N ILE A 66 -10.29 -0.03 -4.11
CA ILE A 66 -9.48 -0.57 -5.21
C ILE A 66 -8.34 -1.44 -4.65
N LEU A 67 -7.62 -0.92 -3.66
CA LEU A 67 -6.49 -1.65 -3.08
C LEU A 67 -6.93 -2.79 -2.17
N GLY A 68 -8.10 -2.70 -1.54
CA GLY A 68 -8.69 -3.81 -0.78
C GLY A 68 -9.10 -4.98 -1.69
N VAL A 69 -9.72 -4.67 -2.84
CA VAL A 69 -9.99 -5.69 -3.87
C VAL A 69 -8.69 -6.27 -4.40
N TYR A 70 -7.69 -5.42 -4.68
CA TYR A 70 -6.38 -5.89 -5.11
C TYR A 70 -5.72 -6.80 -4.07
N ALA A 71 -5.74 -6.46 -2.78
CA ALA A 71 -5.20 -7.31 -1.70
C ALA A 71 -5.89 -8.68 -1.66
N THR A 72 -7.22 -8.71 -1.82
CA THR A 72 -7.95 -9.98 -1.93
C THR A 72 -7.50 -10.79 -3.14
N LEU A 73 -7.31 -10.15 -4.30
CA LEU A 73 -6.85 -10.84 -5.51
C LEU A 73 -5.41 -11.34 -5.37
N ASP A 74 -4.54 -10.56 -4.72
CA ASP A 74 -3.14 -10.90 -4.48
C ASP A 74 -3.03 -12.15 -3.60
N GLU A 75 -3.75 -12.20 -2.48
CA GLU A 75 -3.78 -13.38 -1.59
C GLU A 75 -4.36 -14.62 -2.30
N LEU A 76 -5.44 -14.47 -3.07
CA LEU A 76 -6.00 -15.59 -3.84
C LEU A 76 -5.04 -16.07 -4.95
N ALA A 77 -4.28 -15.16 -5.56
CA ALA A 77 -3.30 -15.48 -6.59
C ALA A 77 -2.05 -16.18 -6.03
N GLN A 78 -1.82 -16.14 -4.71
CA GLN A 78 -0.77 -16.90 -4.05
C GLN A 78 -1.09 -18.40 -3.89
N ILE A 79 -2.37 -18.81 -3.94
CA ILE A 79 -2.79 -20.23 -3.81
C ILE A 79 -2.00 -21.19 -4.74
N PRO A 80 -1.79 -20.89 -6.04
CA PRO A 80 -0.99 -21.75 -6.91
C PRO A 80 0.53 -21.65 -6.70
N VAL A 81 1.03 -20.70 -5.89
CA VAL A 81 2.47 -20.48 -5.68
C VAL A 81 3.02 -21.51 -4.70
N PRO A 82 4.04 -22.31 -5.07
CA PRO A 82 4.57 -23.36 -4.19
C PRO A 82 5.09 -22.81 -2.86
N GLY A 83 4.54 -23.30 -1.75
CA GLY A 83 4.91 -22.90 -0.39
C GLY A 83 4.05 -21.79 0.19
N ARG A 84 3.56 -20.87 -0.65
CA ARG A 84 2.71 -19.76 -0.19
C ARG A 84 1.32 -20.25 0.20
N ARG A 85 0.68 -19.51 1.09
CA ARG A 85 -0.68 -19.76 1.57
C ARG A 85 -1.42 -18.44 1.59
N ALA A 86 -2.66 -18.45 1.10
CA ALA A 86 -3.56 -17.32 1.32
C ALA A 86 -3.94 -17.29 2.81
N GLU A 87 -3.55 -16.25 3.52
CA GLU A 87 -3.78 -16.11 4.95
C GLU A 87 -4.67 -14.91 5.26
N LEU A 88 -5.71 -15.13 6.08
CA LEU A 88 -6.56 -14.02 6.53
C LEU A 88 -5.76 -12.96 7.29
N ALA A 89 -4.70 -13.36 8.00
CA ALA A 89 -3.83 -12.45 8.73
C ALA A 89 -3.03 -11.52 7.79
N ASP A 90 -2.58 -12.04 6.63
CA ASP A 90 -1.83 -11.26 5.64
C ASP A 90 -2.76 -10.31 4.90
N TRP A 91 -3.96 -10.78 4.51
CA TRP A 91 -4.99 -9.89 3.99
C TRP A 91 -5.37 -8.75 4.94
N VAL A 92 -5.49 -9.03 6.25
CA VAL A 92 -5.73 -7.98 7.26
C VAL A 92 -4.55 -7.02 7.35
N ALA A 93 -3.31 -7.54 7.33
CA ALA A 93 -2.11 -6.70 7.32
C ALA A 93 -2.06 -5.80 6.08
N ASP A 94 -2.45 -6.30 4.91
CA ASP A 94 -2.53 -5.54 3.67
C ASP A 94 -3.55 -4.40 3.78
N LEU A 95 -4.75 -4.67 4.27
CA LEU A 95 -5.78 -3.65 4.47
C LEU A 95 -5.35 -2.56 5.45
N LEU A 96 -4.72 -2.94 6.56
CA LEU A 96 -4.14 -2.00 7.52
C LEU A 96 -2.99 -1.19 6.92
N GLY A 97 -2.17 -1.84 6.09
CA GLY A 97 -1.15 -1.20 5.27
C GLY A 97 -1.75 -0.11 4.39
N VAL A 98 -2.73 -0.45 3.54
CA VAL A 98 -3.43 0.51 2.68
C VAL A 98 -3.95 1.70 3.49
N ALA A 99 -4.69 1.43 4.56
CA ALA A 99 -5.26 2.48 5.42
C ALA A 99 -4.16 3.39 6.00
N THR A 100 -3.04 2.81 6.43
CA THR A 100 -1.87 3.54 6.94
C THR A 100 -1.27 4.43 5.85
N GLY A 101 -1.02 3.91 4.66
CA GLY A 101 -0.47 4.68 3.53
C GLY A 101 -1.34 5.86 3.11
N LEU A 102 -2.65 5.61 3.02
CA LEU A 102 -3.65 6.65 2.75
C LEU A 102 -3.67 7.73 3.85
N GLY A 103 -3.64 7.30 5.12
CA GLY A 103 -3.60 8.20 6.28
C GLY A 103 -2.34 9.06 6.32
N LEU A 104 -1.17 8.48 6.02
CA LEU A 104 0.10 9.21 5.93
C LEU A 104 0.07 10.27 4.83
N HIS A 105 -0.48 9.93 3.66
CA HIS A 105 -0.65 10.91 2.58
C HIS A 105 -1.60 12.04 3.01
N TRP A 106 -2.74 11.70 3.61
CA TRP A 106 -3.69 12.69 4.11
C TRP A 106 -3.07 13.62 5.16
N LEU A 107 -2.31 13.08 6.11
CA LEU A 107 -1.60 13.85 7.13
C LEU A 107 -0.58 14.80 6.49
N ALA A 108 0.24 14.29 5.55
CA ALA A 108 1.25 15.10 4.86
C ALA A 108 0.62 16.30 4.13
N VAL A 109 -0.49 16.10 3.43
CA VAL A 109 -1.22 17.17 2.74
C VAL A 109 -1.85 18.15 3.74
N SER A 110 -2.40 17.64 4.85
CA SER A 110 -3.04 18.47 5.88
C SER A 110 -2.02 19.38 6.58
N VAL A 111 -0.87 18.84 6.97
CA VAL A 111 0.23 19.61 7.56
C VAL A 111 0.75 20.67 6.58
N ALA A 112 0.97 20.30 5.31
CA ALA A 112 1.43 21.25 4.29
C ALA A 112 0.42 22.40 4.09
N ALA A 113 -0.88 22.11 4.11
CA ALA A 113 -1.92 23.12 3.99
C ALA A 113 -1.96 24.08 5.20
N LEU A 114 -1.73 23.58 6.42
CA LEU A 114 -1.64 24.40 7.63
C LEU A 114 -0.41 25.31 7.60
N CYS A 115 0.76 24.79 7.23
CA CYS A 115 1.99 25.58 7.11
C CYS A 115 1.89 26.65 6.00
N GLY A 116 1.20 26.34 4.89
CA GLY A 116 0.98 27.29 3.80
C GLY A 116 0.08 28.47 4.20
N ARG A 117 -0.96 28.24 4.99
CA ARG A 117 -1.87 29.30 5.48
C ARG A 117 -1.15 30.30 6.39
N GLY A 118 -0.34 29.82 7.34
CA GLY A 118 0.41 30.69 8.25
C GLY A 118 1.50 31.55 7.58
N ARG A 119 1.87 31.25 6.33
CA ARG A 119 2.79 32.07 5.52
C ARG A 119 2.07 33.16 4.71
N ALA A 120 0.80 32.96 4.35
CA ALA A 120 0.02 33.93 3.59
C ALA A 120 -0.61 35.03 4.48
N GLU A 121 -0.69 34.80 5.78
CA GLU A 121 -1.20 35.76 6.77
C GLU A 121 -0.11 36.70 7.36
N LYS A 122 1.15 36.54 6.94
CA LYS A 122 2.28 37.43 7.27
C LYS A 122 2.63 38.30 6.08
#